data_AF-A0A1F5LPD6-F1
#
_entry.id   AF-A0A1F5LPD6-F1
#
_cell.length_a   1.000
_cell.length_b   1.000
_cell.length_c   1.000
_cell.angle_alpha   90.00
_cell.angle_beta   90.00
_cell.angle_gamma   90.00
#
_symmetry.space_group_name_H-M   'P 1'
#
loop_
_entity.id
_entity.type
_entity.pdbx_description
1 polymer ?
#
loop_
_entity_poly.entity_id
_entity_poly.type
_entity_poly.pdbx_seq_one_letter_code
_entity_poly.pdbx_strand_id
1 'polypeptide(L)'
;MATLVVACPCAISLSQPAAVMIASGTSAARGIVLKRGALTLRMLSSATTVIFDKTGTLTSGKISVYRFEMSGDISQERWWEIIALAEEKAPSHWARSILLDYSDARVPGKCKVGLQVLNYENLSGPGIGSVIGPHSVCMGNAAMLRECGIHDSERKMEADLAAMGASEMCVLLALDGDYAGYITFRA
;
A
#
# COMPACT_ATOMS: atom_id res chain seq x y z
N MET A 1 -75.43 -7.20 -5.07
CA MET A 1 -74.93 -6.33 -3.99
C MET A 1 -73.44 -6.16 -4.20
N ALA A 2 -72.96 -4.94 -4.44
CA ALA A 2 -71.54 -4.64 -4.53
C ALA A 2 -71.10 -4.03 -3.20
N THR A 3 -70.31 -4.75 -2.42
CA THR A 3 -69.68 -4.24 -1.20
C THR A 3 -68.37 -3.57 -1.56
N LEU A 4 -68.30 -2.25 -1.47
CA LEU A 4 -67.04 -1.50 -1.55
C LEU A 4 -66.37 -1.58 -0.17
N VAL A 5 -65.40 -2.48 -0.03
CA VAL A 5 -64.57 -2.54 1.18
C VAL A 5 -63.52 -1.43 1.09
N VAL A 6 -63.69 -0.37 1.89
CA VAL A 6 -62.63 0.63 2.08
C VAL A 6 -61.68 0.11 3.15
N ALA A 7 -60.68 -0.67 2.73
CA ALA A 7 -59.51 -0.89 3.57
C ALA A 7 -58.65 0.38 3.49
N CYS A 8 -58.57 1.21 4.54
CA CYS A 8 -57.47 2.17 4.57
C CYS A 8 -56.17 1.36 4.68
N PRO A 9 -55.27 1.37 3.68
CA PRO A 9 -54.02 0.64 3.76
C PRO A 9 -52.99 1.37 4.66
N CYS A 10 -53.46 2.20 5.59
CA CYS A 10 -52.71 3.07 6.47
C CYS A 10 -51.52 2.35 7.17
N ALA A 11 -51.69 1.10 7.61
CA ALA A 11 -50.63 0.32 8.25
C ALA A 11 -49.61 -0.25 7.24
N ILE A 12 -50.08 -0.69 6.07
CA ILE A 12 -49.21 -1.21 5.01
C ILE A 12 -48.33 -0.10 4.44
N SER A 13 -48.87 1.09 4.20
CA SER A 13 -48.11 2.22 3.64
C SER A 13 -47.02 2.73 4.58
N LEU A 14 -47.22 2.61 5.90
CA LEU A 14 -46.24 3.04 6.90
C LEU A 14 -45.21 1.96 7.26
N SER A 15 -45.51 0.68 7.02
CA SER A 15 -44.65 -0.44 7.42
C SER A 15 -43.23 -0.34 6.85
N GLN A 16 -43.12 -0.07 5.54
CA GLN A 16 -41.84 0.02 4.85
C GLN A 16 -41.00 1.24 5.30
N PRO A 17 -41.51 2.48 5.35
CA PRO A 17 -40.71 3.61 5.84
C PRO A 17 -40.32 3.47 7.31
N ALA A 18 -41.19 2.91 8.17
CA ALA A 18 -40.86 2.65 9.57
C ALA A 18 -39.71 1.63 9.71
N ALA A 19 -39.78 0.52 8.98
CA ALA A 19 -38.72 -0.50 8.97
C ALA A 19 -37.37 0.08 8.49
N VAL A 20 -37.38 0.90 7.43
CA VAL A 20 -36.17 1.54 6.90
C VAL A 20 -35.57 2.53 7.89
N MET A 21 -36.40 3.31 8.58
CA MET A 21 -35.96 4.28 9.58
C MET A 21 -35.29 3.58 10.77
N ILE A 22 -35.94 2.54 11.32
CA ILE A 22 -35.38 1.74 12.42
C ILE A 22 -34.08 1.07 11.98
N ALA A 23 -34.08 0.39 10.84
CA ALA A 23 -32.90 -0.32 10.32
C ALA A 23 -31.72 0.62 10.07
N SER A 24 -31.97 1.83 9.56
CA SER A 24 -30.93 2.84 9.34
C SER A 24 -30.36 3.35 10.66
N GLY A 25 -31.21 3.62 11.66
CA GLY A 25 -30.78 4.03 13.00
C GLY A 25 -29.93 2.96 13.70
N THR A 26 -30.39 1.70 13.68
CA THR A 26 -29.65 0.59 14.29
C THR A 26 -28.34 0.29 13.58
N SER A 27 -28.28 0.47 12.25
CA SER A 27 -27.06 0.26 11.46
C SER A 27 -26.05 1.38 11.71
N ALA A 28 -26.50 2.64 11.75
CA ALA A 28 -25.63 3.78 12.02
C ALA A 28 -25.00 3.71 13.42
N ALA A 29 -25.76 3.24 14.43
CA ALA A 29 -25.23 2.98 15.78
C ALA A 29 -24.11 1.91 15.79
N ARG A 30 -23.99 1.09 14.74
CA ARG A 30 -22.93 0.10 14.53
C ARG A 30 -21.87 0.53 13.50
N GLY A 31 -21.86 1.81 13.12
CA GLY A 31 -20.93 2.36 12.12
C GLY A 31 -21.24 1.98 10.68
N ILE A 32 -22.43 1.41 10.39
CA ILE A 32 -22.85 1.01 9.05
C ILE A 32 -23.79 2.08 8.47
N VAL A 33 -23.35 2.74 7.40
CA VAL A 33 -24.15 3.78 6.74
C VAL A 33 -24.90 3.21 5.55
N LEU A 34 -26.23 3.10 5.68
CA LEU A 34 -27.12 2.66 4.61
C LEU A 34 -27.45 3.83 3.67
N LYS A 35 -26.68 3.98 2.59
CA LYS A 35 -27.05 4.90 1.50
C LYS A 35 -28.28 4.36 0.79
N ARG A 36 -29.22 5.21 0.36
CA ARG A 36 -30.44 4.81 -0.40
C ARG A 36 -31.42 3.87 0.35
N GLY A 37 -31.40 3.85 1.70
CA GLY A 37 -32.43 3.29 2.57
C GLY A 37 -33.02 1.95 2.11
N ALA A 38 -34.31 1.95 1.73
CA ALA A 38 -35.08 0.76 1.35
C ALA A 38 -34.48 -0.03 0.17
N LEU A 39 -33.84 0.64 -0.79
CA LEU A 39 -33.25 -0.04 -1.95
C LEU A 39 -32.08 -0.92 -1.51
N THR A 40 -31.20 -0.36 -0.68
CA THR A 40 -30.00 -1.05 -0.17
C THR A 40 -30.38 -2.24 0.72
N LEU A 41 -31.38 -2.08 1.59
CA LEU A 41 -31.86 -3.19 2.42
C LEU A 41 -32.43 -4.34 1.59
N ARG A 42 -33.19 -4.04 0.52
CA ARG A 42 -33.69 -5.07 -0.40
C ARG A 42 -32.56 -5.78 -1.14
N MET A 43 -31.61 -5.02 -1.69
CA MET A 43 -30.46 -5.61 -2.39
C MET A 43 -29.62 -6.50 -1.48
N LEU A 44 -29.37 -6.06 -0.24
CA LEU A 44 -28.66 -6.84 0.76
C LEU A 44 -29.43 -8.10 1.18
N SER A 45 -30.77 -8.02 1.29
CA SER A 45 -31.59 -9.18 1.69
C SER A 45 -31.54 -10.35 0.71
N SER A 46 -31.23 -10.08 -0.57
CA SER A 46 -31.10 -11.09 -1.62
C SER A 46 -29.65 -11.41 -1.97
N ALA A 47 -28.68 -10.76 -1.32
CA ALA A 47 -27.26 -10.97 -1.61
C ALA A 47 -26.78 -12.29 -1.01
N THR A 48 -26.20 -13.15 -1.85
CA THR A 48 -25.63 -14.45 -1.44
C THR A 48 -24.10 -14.48 -1.47
N THR A 49 -23.49 -13.53 -2.18
CA THR A 49 -22.05 -13.46 -2.42
C THR A 49 -21.53 -12.10 -2.00
N VAL A 50 -20.44 -12.08 -1.25
CA VAL A 50 -19.70 -10.86 -0.90
C VAL A 50 -18.32 -10.95 -1.53
N ILE A 51 -18.00 -9.98 -2.38
CA ILE A 51 -16.67 -9.82 -2.97
C ILE A 51 -16.00 -8.68 -2.21
N PHE A 52 -14.89 -8.99 -1.57
CA PHE A 52 -14.10 -8.00 -0.88
C PHE A 52 -13.01 -7.48 -1.82
N ASP A 53 -12.86 -6.16 -1.85
CA ASP A 53 -11.61 -5.59 -2.32
C ASP A 53 -10.50 -5.93 -1.32
N LYS A 54 -9.28 -6.16 -1.78
CA LYS A 54 -8.16 -6.49 -0.87
C LYS A 54 -7.62 -5.21 -0.24
N THR A 55 -7.29 -4.22 -1.08
CA THR A 55 -6.51 -3.04 -0.67
C THR A 55 -7.40 -2.04 0.07
N GLY A 56 -7.12 -1.82 1.36
CA GLY A 56 -7.88 -0.85 2.17
C GLY A 56 -9.26 -1.31 2.65
N THR A 57 -9.68 -2.54 2.30
CA THR A 57 -10.86 -3.20 2.88
C THR A 57 -10.45 -4.39 3.74
N LEU A 58 -9.76 -5.40 3.17
CA LEU A 58 -9.20 -6.51 3.96
C LEU A 58 -7.85 -6.17 4.58
N THR A 59 -7.08 -5.31 3.92
CA THR A 59 -5.82 -4.79 4.48
C THR A 59 -6.04 -3.46 5.17
N SER A 60 -5.22 -3.19 6.17
CA SER A 60 -5.24 -1.93 6.93
C SER A 60 -4.88 -0.70 6.08
N GLY A 61 -4.47 -0.91 4.81
CA GLY A 61 -3.89 0.12 3.95
C GLY A 61 -2.54 0.65 4.47
N LYS A 62 -2.02 0.08 5.56
CA LYS A 62 -0.75 0.46 6.19
C LYS A 62 0.28 -0.60 5.85
N ILE A 63 1.08 -0.31 4.85
CA ILE A 63 2.25 -1.12 4.52
C ILE A 63 3.36 -0.71 5.50
N SER A 64 4.04 -1.68 6.10
CA SER A 64 5.23 -1.46 6.93
C SER A 64 6.40 -2.29 6.42
N VAL A 65 7.61 -1.78 6.65
CA VAL A 65 8.85 -2.54 6.41
C VAL A 65 8.85 -3.77 7.32
N TYR A 66 9.05 -4.94 6.74
CA TYR A 66 9.10 -6.21 7.48
C TYR A 66 10.55 -6.60 7.79
N ARG A 67 11.37 -6.78 6.75
CA ARG A 67 12.81 -7.02 6.87
C ARG A 67 13.55 -6.31 5.75
N PHE A 68 14.85 -6.12 5.94
CA PHE A 68 15.75 -5.63 4.91
C PHE A 68 17.08 -6.35 5.05
N GLU A 69 17.79 -6.52 3.94
CA GLU A 69 19.19 -6.93 3.93
C GLU A 69 19.97 -5.97 3.06
N MET A 70 21.18 -5.65 3.50
CA MET A 70 22.10 -4.79 2.78
C MET A 70 23.18 -5.62 2.10
N SER A 71 23.59 -5.18 0.92
CA SER A 71 24.74 -5.72 0.20
C SER A 71 25.73 -4.60 -0.09
N GLY A 72 27.02 -4.93 -0.05
CA GLY A 72 28.13 -3.98 -0.27
C GLY A 72 28.66 -3.33 1.01
N ASP A 73 29.62 -2.43 0.84
CA ASP A 73 30.38 -1.79 1.93
C ASP A 73 29.85 -0.40 2.29
N ILE A 74 28.52 -0.27 2.45
CA ILE A 74 27.88 0.99 2.87
C ILE A 74 27.32 0.85 4.28
N SER A 75 27.43 1.92 5.09
CA SER A 75 26.86 1.90 6.44
C SER A 75 25.33 1.88 6.38
N GLN A 76 24.70 1.24 7.37
CA GLN A 76 23.24 1.14 7.44
C GLN A 76 22.57 2.50 7.49
N GLU A 77 23.15 3.45 8.23
CA GLU A 77 22.64 4.81 8.35
C GLU A 77 22.64 5.50 6.99
N ARG A 78 23.72 5.35 6.22
CA ARG A 78 23.87 5.97 4.92
C ARG A 78 22.97 5.34 3.86
N TRP A 79 22.82 4.02 3.91
CA TRP A 79 21.93 3.27 3.03
C TRP A 79 20.48 3.75 3.19
N TRP A 80 19.99 3.82 4.43
CA TRP A 80 18.64 4.31 4.72
C TRP A 80 18.45 5.79 4.38
N GLU A 81 19.45 6.64 4.61
CA GLU A 81 19.40 8.06 4.25
C GLU A 81 19.21 8.26 2.74
N ILE A 82 19.98 7.53 1.93
CA ILE A 82 19.88 7.60 0.46
C ILE A 82 18.49 7.17 -0.02
N ILE A 83 17.97 6.06 0.51
CA ILE A 83 16.66 5.51 0.15
C ILE A 83 15.53 6.46 0.54
N ALA A 84 15.59 7.01 1.75
CA ALA A 84 14.61 7.97 2.23
C ALA A 84 14.58 9.22 1.34
N LEU A 85 15.75 9.73 0.94
CA LEU A 85 15.84 10.89 0.04
C LEU A 85 15.32 10.59 -1.37
N ALA A 86 15.55 9.37 -1.90
CA ALA A 86 15.01 8.94 -3.18
C ALA A 86 13.48 8.93 -3.15
N GLU A 87 12.89 8.28 -2.14
CA GLU A 87 11.45 8.14 -1.96
C GLU A 87 10.74 9.44 -1.56
N GLU A 88 11.44 10.41 -0.96
CA GLU A 88 10.89 11.75 -0.71
C GLU A 88 10.68 12.54 -2.01
N LYS A 89 11.59 12.41 -2.98
CA LYS A 89 11.54 13.17 -4.24
C LYS A 89 10.79 12.46 -5.36
N ALA A 90 10.91 11.14 -5.44
CA ALA A 90 10.19 10.29 -6.38
C ALA A 90 9.35 9.27 -5.58
N PRO A 91 8.19 9.67 -5.06
CA PRO A 91 7.42 8.81 -4.16
C PRO A 91 6.85 7.60 -4.88
N SER A 92 7.33 6.42 -4.50
CA SER A 92 6.74 5.14 -4.89
C SER A 92 5.54 4.78 -4.01
N HIS A 93 4.87 3.66 -4.32
CA HIS A 93 3.82 3.10 -3.47
C HIS A 93 4.34 2.67 -2.07
N TRP A 94 5.66 2.56 -1.89
CA TRP A 94 6.32 2.13 -0.66
C TRP A 94 6.87 3.32 0.15
N ALA A 95 7.00 4.50 -0.47
CA ALA A 95 7.61 5.71 0.10
C ALA A 95 7.21 5.96 1.54
N ARG A 96 5.90 5.96 1.81
CA ARG A 96 5.37 6.23 3.15
C ARG A 96 5.88 5.23 4.19
N SER A 97 5.94 3.95 3.85
CA SER A 97 6.37 2.89 4.78
C SER A 97 7.88 2.97 5.06
N ILE A 98 8.67 3.27 4.03
CA ILE A 98 10.11 3.47 4.11
C ILE A 98 10.44 4.69 4.97
N LEU A 99 9.78 5.83 4.70
CA LEU A 99 10.00 7.08 5.42
C LEU A 99 9.59 6.98 6.90
N LEU A 100 8.52 6.25 7.21
CA LEU A 100 8.12 6.00 8.59
C LEU A 100 9.15 5.15 9.33
N ASP A 101 9.61 4.04 8.73
CA ASP A 101 10.60 3.15 9.35
C ASP A 101 11.97 3.84 9.53
N TYR A 102 12.34 4.72 8.58
CA TYR A 102 13.49 5.61 8.72
C TYR A 102 13.35 6.58 9.89
N SER A 103 12.14 7.13 10.10
CA SER A 103 11.89 8.16 11.12
C SER A 103 11.73 7.62 12.56
N ASP A 104 11.23 6.40 12.73
CA ASP A 104 10.78 5.90 14.04
C ASP A 104 11.86 5.19 14.87
N ALA A 105 12.80 4.43 14.29
CA ALA A 105 13.69 3.60 15.14
C ALA A 105 14.99 3.04 14.54
N ARG A 106 15.17 2.93 13.21
CA ARG A 106 16.30 2.14 12.65
C ARG A 106 17.58 2.91 12.37
N VAL A 107 17.55 4.24 12.47
CA VAL A 107 18.73 5.11 12.29
C VAL A 107 18.84 6.06 13.48
N PRO A 108 19.63 5.71 14.51
CA PRO A 108 19.89 6.60 15.64
C PRO A 108 20.61 7.86 15.16
N GLY A 109 19.97 9.01 15.38
CA GLY A 109 20.51 10.30 14.94
C GLY A 109 20.03 10.62 13.53
N LYS A 110 19.07 11.53 13.43
CA LYS A 110 18.80 12.27 12.19
C LYS A 110 20.14 12.79 11.68
N CYS A 111 20.70 12.17 10.66
CA CYS A 111 21.77 12.77 9.89
C CYS A 111 21.19 14.03 9.24
N LYS A 112 21.34 15.15 9.94
CA LYS A 112 21.25 16.48 9.33
C LYS A 112 22.53 16.71 8.53
N VAL A 113 22.82 15.93 7.47
CA VAL A 113 23.99 16.24 6.62
C VAL A 113 23.82 15.80 5.15
N GLY A 114 23.38 16.75 4.31
CA GLY A 114 24.23 17.21 3.20
C GLY A 114 24.11 16.54 1.83
N LEU A 115 23.34 15.46 1.68
CA LEU A 115 23.05 14.94 0.34
C LEU A 115 21.93 15.73 -0.33
N GLN A 116 22.22 16.24 -1.53
CA GLN A 116 21.20 16.84 -2.39
C GLN A 116 20.78 15.82 -3.44
N VAL A 117 19.47 15.72 -3.65
CA VAL A 117 18.94 15.02 -4.81
C VAL A 117 19.22 15.89 -6.03
N LEU A 118 20.11 15.42 -6.89
CA LEU A 118 20.55 16.12 -8.09
C LEU A 118 19.61 15.85 -9.25
N ASN A 119 19.07 14.63 -9.34
CA ASN A 119 18.12 14.23 -10.36
C ASN A 119 17.24 13.09 -9.86
N TYR A 120 16.03 12.98 -10.40
CA TYR A 120 15.15 11.84 -10.16
C TYR A 120 14.31 11.55 -11.40
N GLU A 121 14.00 10.28 -11.62
CA GLU A 121 13.19 9.81 -12.72
C GLU A 121 12.28 8.67 -12.26
N ASN A 122 10.98 8.79 -12.59
CA ASN A 122 10.07 7.66 -12.50
C ASN A 122 10.25 6.82 -13.76
N LEU A 123 11.00 5.73 -13.62
CA LEU A 123 11.25 4.81 -14.71
C LEU A 123 9.96 4.01 -14.99
N SER A 124 9.66 3.78 -16.26
CA SER A 124 8.45 3.04 -16.65
C SER A 124 8.55 1.59 -16.18
N GLY A 125 7.78 1.26 -15.13
CA GLY A 125 7.93 0.05 -14.33
C GLY A 125 7.67 0.38 -12.86
N PRO A 126 7.60 -0.60 -11.94
CA PRO A 126 7.30 -0.33 -10.52
C PRO A 126 8.50 0.20 -9.74
N GLY A 127 9.30 1.11 -10.29
CA GLY A 127 10.52 1.57 -9.64
C GLY A 127 10.98 2.98 -9.98
N ILE A 128 11.98 3.44 -9.23
CA ILE A 128 12.48 4.81 -9.23
C ILE A 128 14.00 4.82 -9.47
N GLY A 129 14.46 5.81 -10.23
CA GLY A 129 15.87 6.13 -10.41
C GLY A 129 16.17 7.51 -9.82
N SER A 130 17.30 7.69 -9.14
CA SER A 130 17.67 8.98 -8.55
C SER A 130 19.18 9.13 -8.44
N VAL A 131 19.66 10.37 -8.46
CA VAL A 131 21.06 10.71 -8.20
C VAL A 131 21.11 11.55 -6.94
N ILE A 132 21.79 11.06 -5.90
CA ILE A 132 21.80 11.62 -4.56
C ILE A 132 23.25 11.84 -4.14
N GLY A 133 23.69 13.10 -4.22
CA GLY A 133 25.11 13.47 -4.11
C GLY A 133 26.00 12.70 -5.09
N PRO A 134 27.00 11.92 -4.64
CA PRO A 134 27.83 11.13 -5.54
C PRO A 134 27.18 9.81 -5.97
N HIS A 135 26.04 9.42 -5.37
CA HIS A 135 25.48 8.09 -5.57
C HIS A 135 24.37 8.08 -6.63
N SER A 136 24.45 7.14 -7.57
CA SER A 136 23.33 6.75 -8.44
C SER A 136 22.51 5.67 -7.75
N VAL A 137 21.19 5.83 -7.70
CA VAL A 137 20.27 4.97 -6.95
C VAL A 137 19.22 4.43 -7.91
N CYS A 138 19.00 3.12 -7.89
CA CYS A 138 17.88 2.48 -8.58
C CYS A 138 17.13 1.59 -7.59
N MET A 139 15.80 1.72 -7.56
CA MET A 139 14.94 0.93 -6.69
C MET A 139 13.79 0.36 -7.50
N GLY A 140 13.56 -0.95 -7.44
CA GLY A 140 12.50 -1.57 -8.23
C GLY A 140 12.47 -3.09 -8.14
N ASN A 141 11.99 -3.73 -9.20
CA ASN A 141 11.97 -5.19 -9.31
C ASN A 141 13.23 -5.70 -10.02
N ALA A 142 13.41 -7.03 -10.05
CA ALA A 142 14.57 -7.67 -10.66
C ALA A 142 14.72 -7.36 -12.17
N ALA A 143 13.60 -7.21 -12.90
CA ALA A 143 13.64 -6.90 -14.32
C ALA A 143 14.24 -5.49 -14.55
N MET A 144 13.79 -4.51 -13.77
CA MET A 144 14.29 -3.14 -13.84
C MET A 144 15.78 -3.05 -13.47
N LEU A 145 16.22 -3.72 -12.41
CA LEU A 145 17.64 -3.72 -12.04
C LEU A 145 18.53 -4.29 -13.17
N ARG A 146 18.06 -5.34 -13.86
CA ARG A 146 18.77 -5.88 -15.04
C ARG A 146 18.81 -4.90 -16.22
N GLU A 147 17.72 -4.18 -16.47
CA GLU A 147 17.69 -3.12 -17.50
C GLU A 147 18.66 -1.97 -17.19
N CYS A 148 18.89 -1.67 -15.90
CA CYS A 148 19.89 -0.71 -15.46
C CYS A 148 21.35 -1.23 -15.55
N GLY A 149 21.57 -2.43 -16.08
CA GLY A 149 22.92 -2.99 -16.32
C GLY A 149 23.57 -3.66 -15.11
N ILE A 150 22.77 -4.01 -14.09
CA ILE A 150 23.28 -4.61 -12.84
C ILE A 150 23.42 -6.11 -13.02
N HIS A 151 24.55 -6.52 -13.59
CA HIS A 151 24.83 -7.92 -13.95
C HIS A 151 25.80 -8.62 -12.99
N ASP A 152 26.84 -7.93 -12.50
CA ASP A 152 27.90 -8.55 -11.67
C ASP A 152 27.43 -9.04 -10.29
N SER A 153 26.23 -8.64 -9.88
CA SER A 153 25.61 -9.00 -8.61
C SER A 153 24.39 -9.91 -8.73
N GLU A 154 24.11 -10.45 -9.93
CA GLU A 154 22.95 -11.34 -10.18
C GLU A 154 22.90 -12.53 -9.23
N ARG A 155 24.04 -13.15 -8.90
CA ARG A 155 24.06 -14.34 -8.03
C ARG A 155 23.59 -14.05 -6.60
N LYS A 156 23.88 -12.85 -6.07
CA LYS A 156 23.39 -12.44 -4.74
C LYS A 156 21.92 -12.06 -4.80
N MET A 157 21.54 -11.27 -5.80
CA MET A 157 20.14 -10.89 -6.03
C MET A 157 19.22 -12.11 -6.20
N GLU A 158 19.65 -13.13 -6.95
CA GLU A 158 18.88 -14.37 -7.12
C GLU A 158 18.78 -15.19 -5.84
N ALA A 159 19.86 -15.27 -5.05
CA ALA A 159 19.85 -15.94 -3.76
C ALA A 159 18.87 -15.25 -2.79
N ASP A 160 18.89 -13.93 -2.74
CA ASP A 160 17.99 -13.12 -1.91
C ASP A 160 16.53 -13.30 -2.35
N LEU A 161 16.25 -13.22 -3.66
CA LEU A 161 14.92 -13.45 -4.21
C LEU A 161 14.41 -14.88 -3.93
N ALA A 162 15.29 -15.89 -3.98
CA ALA A 162 14.93 -17.27 -3.66
C ALA A 162 14.68 -17.48 -2.16
N ALA A 163 15.32 -16.68 -1.29
CA ALA A 163 15.09 -16.67 0.15
C ALA A 163 13.83 -15.89 0.56
N MET A 164 13.24 -15.11 -0.34
CA MET A 164 11.96 -14.43 -0.11
C MET A 164 10.79 -15.40 -0.32
N GLY A 165 9.78 -15.30 0.53
CA GLY A 165 8.55 -16.06 0.33
C GLY A 165 7.83 -15.55 -0.93
N ALA A 166 7.21 -16.43 -1.72
CA ALA A 166 6.51 -16.08 -2.96
C ALA A 166 5.39 -15.01 -2.81
N SER A 167 4.97 -14.70 -1.57
CA SER A 167 3.96 -13.69 -1.26
C SER A 167 4.53 -12.42 -0.60
N GLU A 168 5.84 -12.34 -0.37
CA GLU A 168 6.46 -11.14 0.20
C GLU A 168 6.57 -10.06 -0.88
N MET A 169 6.07 -8.85 -0.57
CA MET A 169 6.26 -7.70 -1.44
C MET A 169 7.68 -7.18 -1.19
N CYS A 170 8.50 -7.09 -2.23
CA CYS A 170 9.89 -6.64 -2.11
C CYS A 170 10.22 -5.51 -3.08
N VAL A 171 11.14 -4.65 -2.66
CA VAL A 171 11.84 -3.68 -3.51
C VAL A 171 13.32 -4.01 -3.42
N LEU A 172 13.94 -4.21 -4.57
CA LEU A 172 15.38 -4.39 -4.71
C LEU A 172 16.03 -3.04 -4.91
N LEU A 173 17.27 -2.91 -4.45
CA LEU A 173 18.01 -1.68 -4.47
C LEU A 173 19.38 -1.85 -5.09
N ALA A 174 19.81 -0.79 -5.75
CA ALA A 174 21.11 -0.67 -6.33
C ALA A 174 21.69 0.71 -6.12
N LEU A 175 23.00 0.74 -5.88
CA LEU A 175 23.79 1.94 -5.67
C LEU A 175 25.02 1.88 -6.59
N ASP A 176 25.26 2.94 -7.34
CA ASP A 176 26.44 3.12 -8.20
C ASP A 176 26.67 1.99 -9.22
N GLY A 177 25.59 1.33 -9.65
CA GLY A 177 25.63 0.21 -10.59
C GLY A 177 25.75 -1.17 -9.93
N ASP A 178 25.89 -1.23 -8.61
CA ASP A 178 25.99 -2.45 -7.84
C ASP A 178 24.72 -2.74 -7.02
N TYR A 179 24.39 -4.02 -6.86
CA TYR A 179 23.29 -4.43 -5.99
C TYR A 179 23.57 -4.11 -4.53
N ALA A 180 22.69 -3.31 -3.94
CA ALA A 180 22.81 -2.77 -2.59
C ALA A 180 21.88 -3.45 -1.58
N GLY A 181 21.10 -4.46 -2.00
CA GLY A 181 20.23 -5.25 -1.13
C GLY A 181 18.74 -5.07 -1.42
N TYR A 182 17.90 -5.35 -0.43
CA TYR A 182 16.45 -5.34 -0.59
C TYR A 182 15.70 -4.90 0.67
N ILE A 183 14.45 -4.46 0.47
CA ILE A 183 13.46 -4.22 1.52
C ILE A 183 12.22 -5.05 1.22
N THR A 184 11.71 -5.77 2.22
CA THR A 184 10.40 -6.42 2.12
C THR A 184 9.36 -5.72 2.98
N PHE A 185 8.12 -5.86 2.54
CA PHE A 185 6.97 -5.17 3.09
C PHE A 185 5.88 -6.16 3.48
N ARG A 186 5.14 -5.78 4.53
CA ARG A 186 3.94 -6.47 4.97
C ARG A 186 2.79 -5.47 5.12
N ALA A 187 1.58 -5.88 4.78
CA ALA A 187 0.35 -5.10 4.87
C ALA A 187 -0.56 -5.58 6.00
#